data_AF-A0A9E3QF03-F1
#
_entry.id   AF-A0A9E3QF03-F1
#
_cell.length_a   1.000
_cell.length_b   1.000
_cell.length_c   1.000
_cell.angle_alpha   90.00
_cell.angle_beta   90.00
_cell.angle_gamma   90.00
#
_symmetry.space_group_name_H-M   'P 1'
#
loop_
_entity.id
_entity.type
_entity.pdbx_description
1 polymer ?
#
loop_
_entity_poly.entity_id
_entity_poly.type
_entity_poly.pdbx_seq_one_letter_code
_entity_poly.pdbx_strand_id
1 'polypeptide(L)'
;MIEEPAARAAMLTEIAAALARAGHTAEALRTAERIAILSEREPALLRIALIQAEAGDISGALQTVARTSEDSYSNQHLVPWVQARAGDLDGARRMAVGIGLVPERARAWEGIAMAQLVSGDTQGALETAGAVSEAGIKLTLLTRIAEAQIQAGDLPGARATLRAAAPGAKAAGGEALKAVARAGTAGDIAGARHWAAQQGSPANRTIALLGVAEGISSQPSTGTPAPVIPEK
;
A
#
# COMPACT_ATOMS: atom_id res chain seq x y z
N MET A 1 -28.09 -12.31 -18.35
CA MET A 1 -27.24 -11.87 -19.48
C MET A 1 -27.01 -10.37 -19.29
N ILE A 2 -25.95 -9.99 -18.57
CA ILE A 2 -25.65 -8.58 -18.17
C ILE A 2 -24.15 -8.28 -18.38
N GLU A 3 -23.44 -9.04 -19.23
CA GLU A 3 -21.97 -8.97 -19.32
C GLU A 3 -21.44 -7.98 -20.39
N GLU A 4 -22.25 -7.57 -21.37
CA GLU A 4 -21.76 -6.84 -22.55
C GLU A 4 -21.11 -5.46 -22.26
N PRO A 5 -21.69 -4.58 -21.41
CA PRO A 5 -21.14 -3.25 -21.19
C PRO A 5 -19.81 -3.25 -20.43
N ALA A 6 -19.73 -4.02 -19.34
CA ALA A 6 -18.53 -4.12 -18.51
C ALA A 6 -17.37 -4.83 -19.25
N ALA A 7 -17.68 -5.90 -20.00
CA ALA A 7 -16.69 -6.57 -20.84
C ALA A 7 -16.11 -5.64 -21.91
N ARG A 8 -16.98 -4.81 -22.53
CA ARG A 8 -16.55 -3.80 -23.51
C ARG A 8 -15.65 -2.74 -22.88
N ALA A 9 -15.97 -2.25 -21.69
CA ALA A 9 -15.12 -1.28 -20.98
C ALA A 9 -13.74 -1.86 -20.64
N ALA A 10 -13.68 -3.12 -20.18
CA ALA A 10 -12.43 -3.81 -19.92
C ALA A 10 -11.59 -3.98 -21.21
N MET A 11 -12.20 -4.35 -22.33
CA MET A 11 -11.49 -4.43 -23.62
C MET A 11 -10.95 -3.07 -24.08
N LEU A 12 -11.76 -2.01 -24.01
CA LEU A 12 -11.31 -0.67 -24.36
C LEU A 12 -10.15 -0.19 -23.46
N THR A 13 -10.18 -0.56 -22.18
CA THR A 13 -9.10 -0.28 -21.23
C THR A 13 -7.78 -0.91 -21.67
N GLU A 14 -7.79 -2.21 -22.05
CA GLU A 14 -6.57 -2.89 -22.49
C GLU A 14 -6.07 -2.38 -23.85
N ILE A 15 -6.97 -2.04 -24.77
CA ILE A 15 -6.59 -1.43 -26.06
C ILE A 15 -5.93 -0.07 -25.82
N ALA A 16 -6.53 0.77 -24.97
CA ALA A 16 -5.97 2.07 -24.64
C ALA A 16 -4.59 1.94 -23.98
N ALA A 17 -4.42 1.00 -23.05
CA ALA A 17 -3.13 0.73 -22.43
C ALA A 17 -2.08 0.24 -23.44
N ALA A 18 -2.46 -0.61 -24.40
CA ALA A 18 -1.55 -1.06 -25.46
C ALA A 18 -1.12 0.09 -26.38
N LEU A 19 -2.06 0.95 -26.77
CA LEU A 19 -1.76 2.16 -27.57
C LEU A 19 -0.82 3.10 -26.82
N ALA A 20 -1.05 3.34 -25.53
CA ALA A 20 -0.19 4.18 -24.71
C ALA A 20 1.24 3.62 -24.62
N ARG A 21 1.39 2.30 -24.42
CA ARG A 21 2.72 1.65 -24.41
C ARG A 21 3.45 1.74 -25.74
N ALA A 22 2.71 1.79 -26.85
CA ALA A 22 3.25 2.01 -28.18
C ALA A 22 3.55 3.49 -28.49
N GLY A 23 3.33 4.40 -27.54
CA GLY A 23 3.52 5.85 -27.71
C GLY A 23 2.36 6.57 -28.41
N HIS A 24 1.27 5.87 -28.72
CA HIS A 24 0.07 6.45 -29.36
C HIS A 24 -0.89 7.07 -28.33
N THR A 25 -0.39 7.99 -27.49
CA THR A 25 -1.13 8.56 -26.35
C THR A 25 -2.46 9.21 -26.75
N ALA A 26 -2.51 9.95 -27.86
CA ALA A 26 -3.75 10.59 -28.31
C ALA A 26 -4.82 9.56 -28.73
N GLU A 27 -4.43 8.42 -29.29
CA GLU A 27 -5.34 7.33 -29.63
C GLU A 27 -5.77 6.54 -28.40
N ALA A 28 -4.85 6.34 -27.45
CA ALA A 28 -5.16 5.74 -26.15
C ALA A 28 -6.24 6.54 -25.42
N LEU A 29 -6.08 7.86 -25.33
CA LEU A 29 -7.06 8.75 -24.68
C LEU A 29 -8.41 8.71 -25.40
N ARG A 30 -8.44 8.82 -26.73
CA ARG A 30 -9.68 8.68 -27.51
C ARG A 30 -10.36 7.33 -27.28
N THR A 31 -9.59 6.26 -27.09
CA THR A 31 -10.12 4.92 -26.82
C THR A 31 -10.73 4.84 -25.42
N ALA A 32 -10.06 5.38 -24.40
CA ALA A 32 -10.59 5.47 -23.04
C ALA A 32 -11.87 6.32 -22.96
N GLU A 33 -11.95 7.41 -23.73
CA GLU A 33 -13.14 8.28 -23.79
C GLU A 33 -14.37 7.60 -24.42
N ARG A 34 -14.21 6.42 -25.05
CA ARG A 34 -15.35 5.61 -25.54
C ARG A 34 -16.00 4.76 -24.45
N ILE A 35 -15.44 4.75 -23.24
CA ILE A 35 -16.02 4.12 -22.06
C ILE A 35 -17.05 5.10 -21.48
N ALA A 36 -18.33 4.74 -21.57
CA ALA A 36 -19.43 5.64 -21.27
C ALA A 36 -19.57 5.93 -19.77
N ILE A 37 -19.31 4.92 -18.94
CA ILE A 37 -19.47 5.03 -17.49
C ILE A 37 -18.19 5.61 -16.90
N LEU A 38 -18.29 6.76 -16.23
CA LEU A 38 -17.13 7.46 -15.66
C LEU A 38 -16.32 6.56 -14.72
N SER A 39 -16.98 5.83 -13.81
CA SER A 39 -16.32 4.91 -12.87
C SER A 39 -15.58 3.75 -13.55
N GLU A 40 -15.91 3.40 -14.79
CA GLU A 40 -15.18 2.41 -15.60
C GLU A 40 -14.08 3.06 -16.46
N ARG A 41 -14.24 4.34 -16.80
CA ARG A 41 -13.28 5.12 -17.60
C ARG A 41 -12.09 5.60 -16.77
N GLU A 42 -12.31 5.97 -15.51
CA GLU A 42 -11.27 6.43 -14.59
C GLU A 42 -10.08 5.46 -14.49
N PRO A 43 -10.28 4.14 -14.28
CA PRO A 43 -9.17 3.16 -14.29
C PRO A 43 -8.38 3.15 -15.60
N ALA A 44 -9.04 3.32 -16.76
CA ALA A 44 -8.38 3.33 -18.06
C ALA A 44 -7.49 4.57 -18.22
N LEU A 45 -8.01 5.75 -17.86
CA LEU A 45 -7.26 7.00 -17.87
C LEU A 45 -6.06 6.95 -16.91
N LEU A 46 -6.24 6.41 -15.69
CA LEU A 46 -5.13 6.26 -14.75
C LEU A 46 -4.04 5.32 -15.28
N ARG A 47 -4.43 4.24 -15.94
CA ARG A 47 -3.46 3.32 -16.55
C ARG A 47 -2.67 3.98 -17.68
N ILE A 48 -3.31 4.82 -18.49
CA ILE A 48 -2.62 5.63 -19.50
C ILE A 48 -1.65 6.61 -18.82
N ALA A 49 -2.11 7.34 -17.78
CA ALA A 49 -1.27 8.29 -17.06
C ALA A 49 -0.02 7.63 -16.47
N LEU A 50 -0.17 6.45 -15.85
CA LEU A 50 0.98 5.68 -15.36
C LEU A 50 1.97 5.33 -16.47
N ILE A 51 1.47 4.83 -17.61
CA ILE A 51 2.32 4.46 -18.75
C ILE A 51 3.08 5.69 -19.29
N GLN A 52 2.41 6.84 -19.39
CA GLN A 52 3.07 8.10 -19.77
C GLN A 52 4.16 8.48 -18.77
N ALA A 53 3.86 8.40 -17.47
CA ALA A 53 4.79 8.77 -16.41
C ALA A 53 6.02 7.83 -16.39
N GLU A 54 5.81 6.52 -16.53
CA GLU A 54 6.86 5.50 -16.68
C GLU A 54 7.72 5.71 -17.93
N ALA A 55 7.13 6.27 -19.00
CA ALA A 55 7.86 6.68 -20.20
C ALA A 55 8.55 8.06 -20.07
N GLY A 56 8.46 8.72 -18.91
CA GLY A 56 9.05 10.03 -18.62
C GLY A 56 8.17 11.24 -19.00
N ASP A 57 7.00 11.03 -19.58
CA ASP A 57 6.03 12.09 -19.88
C ASP A 57 5.17 12.44 -18.64
N ILE A 58 5.82 13.02 -17.63
CA ILE A 58 5.15 13.44 -16.38
C ILE A 58 4.06 14.47 -16.66
N SER A 59 4.35 15.46 -17.51
CA SER A 59 3.39 16.52 -17.81
C SER A 59 2.13 15.97 -18.47
N GLY A 60 2.27 15.07 -19.46
CA GLY A 60 1.14 14.41 -20.10
C GLY A 60 0.40 13.48 -19.15
N ALA A 61 1.11 12.75 -18.28
CA ALA A 61 0.49 11.92 -17.25
C ALA A 61 -0.42 12.73 -16.31
N LEU A 62 0.06 13.89 -15.85
CA LEU A 62 -0.71 14.79 -15.00
C LEU A 62 -1.93 15.37 -15.71
N GLN A 63 -1.82 15.72 -16.99
CA GLN A 63 -2.95 16.13 -17.80
C GLN A 63 -3.98 15.00 -17.94
N THR A 64 -3.54 13.75 -18.06
CA THR A 64 -4.44 12.60 -18.11
C THR A 64 -5.13 12.36 -16.76
N VAL A 65 -4.41 12.47 -15.62
CA VAL A 65 -5.02 12.39 -14.29
C VAL A 65 -6.09 13.48 -14.10
N ALA A 66 -5.86 14.70 -14.60
CA ALA A 66 -6.86 15.76 -14.52
C ALA A 66 -8.19 15.42 -15.26
N ARG A 67 -8.19 14.42 -16.14
CA ARG A 67 -9.39 13.93 -16.85
C ARG A 67 -10.13 12.84 -16.08
N THR A 68 -9.58 12.33 -14.98
CA THR A 68 -10.20 11.27 -14.17
C THR A 68 -11.18 11.82 -13.14
N SER A 69 -11.48 13.12 -13.11
CA SER A 69 -12.49 13.66 -12.21
C SER A 69 -13.16 14.89 -12.82
N GLU A 70 -14.49 14.95 -12.72
CA GLU A 70 -15.23 16.22 -12.79
C GLU A 70 -15.23 16.93 -11.41
N ASP A 71 -15.21 16.15 -10.32
CA ASP A 71 -15.08 16.65 -8.95
C ASP A 71 -13.61 16.71 -8.51
N SER A 72 -13.03 17.92 -8.57
CA SER A 72 -11.62 18.25 -8.27
C SER A 72 -11.12 17.80 -6.88
N TYR A 73 -11.98 17.31 -5.99
CA TYR A 73 -11.64 16.95 -4.62
C TYR A 73 -11.37 15.46 -4.37
N SER A 74 -11.99 14.51 -5.08
CA SER A 74 -11.93 13.08 -4.68
C SER A 74 -10.64 12.36 -5.10
N ASN A 75 -9.88 12.97 -6.03
CA ASN A 75 -8.78 12.33 -6.75
C ASN A 75 -7.45 13.10 -6.67
N GLN A 76 -7.33 14.07 -5.75
CA GLN A 76 -6.11 14.88 -5.58
C GLN A 76 -4.89 14.04 -5.19
N HIS A 77 -5.11 12.90 -4.54
CA HIS A 77 -4.07 11.94 -4.17
C HIS A 77 -3.44 11.19 -5.36
N LEU A 78 -4.10 11.15 -6.53
CA LEU A 78 -3.62 10.42 -7.70
C LEU A 78 -2.41 11.11 -8.34
N VAL A 79 -2.36 12.44 -8.31
CA VAL A 79 -1.22 13.22 -8.85
C VAL A 79 0.09 12.87 -8.13
N PRO A 80 0.19 12.98 -6.78
CA PRO A 80 1.37 12.55 -6.05
C PRO A 80 1.77 11.09 -6.30
N TRP A 81 0.78 10.19 -6.40
CA TRP A 81 1.05 8.78 -6.67
C TRP A 81 1.67 8.55 -8.06
N VAL A 82 1.14 9.18 -9.11
CA VAL A 82 1.69 9.09 -10.47
C VAL A 82 3.09 9.72 -10.54
N GLN A 83 3.30 10.87 -9.90
CA GLN A 83 4.63 11.49 -9.81
C GLN A 83 5.64 10.56 -9.14
N ALA A 84 5.27 9.95 -8.00
CA ALA A 84 6.13 9.02 -7.29
C ALA A 84 6.45 7.76 -8.11
N ARG A 85 5.47 7.21 -8.83
CA ARG A 85 5.67 6.07 -9.75
C ARG A 85 6.68 6.35 -10.85
N ALA A 86 6.82 7.61 -11.25
CA ALA A 86 7.76 8.03 -12.27
C ALA A 86 9.08 8.58 -11.71
N GLY A 87 9.29 8.49 -10.39
CA GLY A 87 10.51 8.93 -9.73
C GLY A 87 10.55 10.42 -9.35
N ASP A 88 9.52 11.21 -9.65
CA ASP A 88 9.40 12.61 -9.18
C ASP A 88 8.91 12.66 -7.73
N LEU A 89 9.73 12.14 -6.81
CA LEU A 89 9.40 12.08 -5.38
C LEU A 89 9.30 13.48 -4.75
N ASP A 90 10.15 14.42 -5.17
CA ASP A 90 10.10 15.80 -4.67
C ASP A 90 8.83 16.52 -5.09
N GLY A 91 8.43 16.38 -6.36
CA GLY A 91 7.15 16.90 -6.85
C GLY A 91 5.96 16.27 -6.13
N ALA A 92 5.98 14.94 -5.98
CA ALA A 92 4.94 14.21 -5.28
C ALA A 92 4.76 14.68 -3.82
N ARG A 93 5.87 14.81 -3.07
CA ARG A 93 5.86 15.26 -1.68
C ARG A 93 5.37 16.71 -1.56
N ARG A 94 5.82 17.61 -2.44
CA ARG A 94 5.33 19.01 -2.47
C ARG A 94 3.81 19.07 -2.67
N MET A 95 3.29 18.28 -3.61
CA MET A 95 1.86 18.20 -3.87
C MET A 95 1.09 17.64 -2.67
N ALA A 96 1.58 16.56 -2.05
CA ALA A 96 0.95 15.97 -0.86
C ALA A 96 0.84 16.97 0.31
N VAL A 97 1.86 17.80 0.55
CA VAL A 97 1.80 18.87 1.55
C VAL A 97 0.70 19.90 1.24
N GLY A 98 0.49 20.22 -0.04
CA GLY A 98 -0.48 21.22 -0.48
C GLY A 98 -1.95 20.78 -0.44
N ILE A 99 -2.24 19.48 -0.26
CA ILE A 99 -3.61 18.97 -0.22
C ILE A 99 -4.28 19.39 1.10
N GLY A 100 -5.31 20.24 1.02
CA GLY A 100 -6.00 20.79 2.19
C GLY A 100 -6.85 19.76 2.96
N LEU A 101 -7.49 18.83 2.24
CA LEU A 101 -8.35 17.81 2.85
C LEU A 101 -7.50 16.70 3.49
N VAL A 102 -7.64 16.52 4.81
CA VAL A 102 -6.87 15.54 5.59
C VAL A 102 -6.97 14.12 5.02
N PRO A 103 -8.16 13.60 4.64
CA PRO A 103 -8.25 12.24 4.08
C PRO A 103 -7.54 12.07 2.72
N GLU A 104 -7.58 13.10 1.86
CA GLU A 104 -6.90 13.09 0.56
C GLU A 104 -5.38 13.19 0.74
N ARG A 105 -4.94 14.03 1.70
CA ARG A 105 -3.53 14.14 2.04
C ARG A 105 -2.97 12.83 2.59
N ALA A 106 -3.73 12.14 3.44
CA ALA A 106 -3.37 10.81 3.92
C ALA A 106 -3.19 9.82 2.76
N ARG A 107 -4.17 9.78 1.84
CA ARG A 107 -4.08 8.95 0.62
C ARG A 107 -2.91 9.32 -0.28
N ALA A 108 -2.57 10.60 -0.39
CA ALA A 108 -1.43 11.05 -1.17
C ALA A 108 -0.11 10.53 -0.59
N TRP A 109 0.12 10.73 0.71
CA TRP A 109 1.31 10.22 1.39
C TRP A 109 1.43 8.69 1.31
N GLU A 110 0.31 8.01 1.45
CA GLU A 110 0.19 6.57 1.27
C GLU A 110 0.52 6.12 -0.16
N GLY A 111 -0.02 6.82 -1.16
CA GLY A 111 0.29 6.59 -2.57
C GLY A 111 1.78 6.70 -2.87
N ILE A 112 2.44 7.74 -2.36
CA ILE A 112 3.89 7.94 -2.53
C ILE A 112 4.67 6.77 -1.93
N ALA A 113 4.41 6.45 -0.66
CA ALA A 113 5.13 5.36 0.02
C ALA A 113 4.88 4.00 -0.66
N MET A 114 3.66 3.74 -1.12
CA MET A 114 3.33 2.50 -1.82
C MET A 114 4.01 2.42 -3.19
N ALA A 115 4.13 3.54 -3.91
CA ALA A 115 4.91 3.58 -5.16
C ALA A 115 6.39 3.22 -4.92
N GLN A 116 6.97 3.71 -3.82
CA GLN A 116 8.33 3.37 -3.42
C GLN A 116 8.45 1.90 -3.01
N LEU A 117 7.50 1.36 -2.22
CA LEU A 117 7.49 -0.05 -1.84
C LEU A 117 7.37 -0.99 -3.05
N VAL A 118 6.53 -0.65 -4.03
CA VAL A 118 6.37 -1.43 -5.27
C VAL A 118 7.66 -1.45 -6.10
N SER A 119 8.47 -0.39 -6.04
CA SER A 119 9.79 -0.35 -6.70
C SER A 119 10.91 -0.95 -5.86
N GLY A 120 10.60 -1.49 -4.66
CA GLY A 120 11.57 -2.05 -3.72
C GLY A 120 12.29 -1.03 -2.85
N ASP A 121 11.97 0.26 -2.99
CA ASP A 121 12.55 1.36 -2.21
C ASP A 121 11.87 1.51 -0.83
N THR A 122 12.12 0.53 0.04
CA THR A 122 11.59 0.54 1.42
C THR A 122 12.17 1.70 2.23
N GLN A 123 13.43 2.06 2.00
CA GLN A 123 14.08 3.17 2.70
C GLN A 123 13.44 4.51 2.33
N GLY A 124 13.20 4.76 1.05
CA GLY A 124 12.50 5.97 0.61
C GLY A 124 11.06 6.04 1.12
N ALA A 125 10.37 4.90 1.24
CA ALA A 125 9.04 4.86 1.87
C ALA A 125 9.10 5.30 3.35
N LEU A 126 10.12 4.87 4.09
CA LEU A 126 10.35 5.30 5.48
C LEU A 126 10.68 6.80 5.58
N GLU A 127 11.47 7.33 4.64
CA GLU A 127 11.75 8.77 4.56
C GLU A 127 10.48 9.58 4.27
N THR A 128 9.63 9.09 3.37
CA THR A 128 8.32 9.68 3.09
C THR A 128 7.47 9.71 4.36
N ALA A 129 7.43 8.64 5.15
CA ALA A 129 6.77 8.63 6.46
C ALA A 129 7.43 9.56 7.49
N GLY A 130 8.75 9.75 7.40
CA GLY A 130 9.50 10.72 8.20
C GLY A 130 9.08 12.17 7.95
N ALA A 131 8.76 12.50 6.69
CA ALA A 131 8.35 13.85 6.26
C ALA A 131 6.91 14.23 6.67
N VAL A 132 6.09 13.26 7.07
CA VAL A 132 4.72 13.51 7.54
C VAL A 132 4.73 14.09 8.95
N SER A 133 4.23 15.32 9.10
CA SER A 133 4.10 15.99 10.41
C SER A 133 2.91 15.50 11.23
N GLU A 134 1.84 15.04 10.58
CA GLU A 134 0.62 14.58 11.22
C GLU A 134 0.77 13.19 11.82
N ALA A 135 0.73 13.09 13.14
CA ALA A 135 0.94 11.84 13.87
C ALA A 135 0.00 10.71 13.42
N GLY A 136 -1.26 11.02 13.10
CA GLY A 136 -2.24 10.04 12.61
C GLY A 136 -1.88 9.46 11.25
N ILE A 137 -1.55 10.32 10.28
CA ILE A 137 -1.13 9.89 8.93
C ILE A 137 0.19 9.12 9.02
N LYS A 138 1.16 9.64 9.79
CA LYS A 138 2.46 9.00 9.99
C LYS A 138 2.32 7.59 10.58
N LEU A 139 1.47 7.43 11.58
CA LEU A 139 1.17 6.13 12.18
C LEU A 139 0.60 5.16 11.14
N THR A 140 -0.43 5.57 10.39
CA THR A 140 -1.02 4.74 9.32
C THR A 140 0.03 4.34 8.29
N LEU A 141 0.88 5.28 7.88
CA LEU A 141 1.88 5.04 6.85
C LEU A 141 2.98 4.05 7.32
N LEU A 142 3.49 4.24 8.53
CA LEU A 142 4.46 3.31 9.14
C LEU A 142 3.86 1.91 9.31
N THR A 143 2.58 1.81 9.67
CA THR A 143 1.87 0.53 9.71
C THR A 143 1.87 -0.15 8.34
N ARG A 144 1.50 0.56 7.27
CA ARG A 144 1.47 -0.01 5.92
C ARG A 144 2.84 -0.41 5.41
N ILE A 145 3.88 0.36 5.73
CA ILE A 145 5.26 0.02 5.40
C ILE A 145 5.68 -1.26 6.13
N ALA A 146 5.37 -1.38 7.42
CA ALA A 146 5.66 -2.59 8.19
C ALA A 146 4.92 -3.82 7.64
N GLU A 147 3.66 -3.68 7.22
CA GLU A 147 2.91 -4.75 6.55
C GLU A 147 3.57 -5.17 5.23
N ALA A 148 4.02 -4.22 4.41
CA ALA A 148 4.73 -4.52 3.18
C ALA A 148 6.06 -5.24 3.45
N GLN A 149 6.81 -4.83 4.48
CA GLN A 149 8.02 -5.51 4.93
C GLN A 149 7.74 -6.95 5.37
N ILE A 150 6.65 -7.19 6.10
CA ILE A 150 6.20 -8.55 6.46
C ILE A 150 5.95 -9.39 5.21
N GLN A 151 5.21 -8.86 4.22
CA GLN A 151 4.91 -9.58 2.99
C GLN A 151 6.17 -9.87 2.17
N ALA A 152 7.18 -8.99 2.25
CA ALA A 152 8.49 -9.19 1.65
C ALA A 152 9.42 -10.12 2.47
N GLY A 153 8.98 -10.59 3.65
CA GLY A 153 9.77 -11.44 4.56
C GLY A 153 10.75 -10.69 5.47
N ASP A 154 10.77 -9.35 5.44
CA ASP A 154 11.60 -8.49 6.29
C ASP A 154 10.95 -8.26 7.67
N LEU A 155 10.90 -9.32 8.47
CA LEU A 155 10.40 -9.26 9.86
C LEU A 155 11.22 -8.32 10.76
N PRO A 156 12.58 -8.30 10.70
CA PRO A 156 13.37 -7.36 11.50
C PRO A 156 13.05 -5.89 11.16
N GLY A 157 12.95 -5.55 9.87
CA GLY A 157 12.59 -4.21 9.43
C GLY A 157 11.17 -3.82 9.85
N ALA A 158 10.19 -4.71 9.67
CA ALA A 158 8.81 -4.45 10.11
C ALA A 158 8.72 -4.12 11.62
N ARG A 159 9.48 -4.84 12.45
CA ARG A 159 9.58 -4.58 13.90
C ARG A 159 10.19 -3.21 14.20
N ALA A 160 11.23 -2.81 13.47
CA ALA A 160 11.86 -1.50 13.63
C ALA A 160 10.90 -0.36 13.22
N THR A 161 10.21 -0.51 12.09
CA THR A 161 9.22 0.44 11.57
C THR A 161 8.07 0.66 12.56
N LEU A 162 7.49 -0.41 13.12
CA LEU A 162 6.43 -0.27 14.12
C LEU A 162 6.92 0.34 15.44
N ARG A 163 8.17 0.11 15.82
CA ARG A 163 8.74 0.78 17.01
C ARG A 163 8.80 2.29 16.82
N ALA A 164 9.10 2.76 15.60
CA ALA A 164 9.02 4.18 15.26
C ALA A 164 7.58 4.73 15.29
N ALA A 165 6.58 3.87 15.09
CA ALA A 165 5.16 4.22 15.12
C ALA A 165 4.54 4.23 16.55
N ALA A 166 5.18 3.53 17.49
CA ALA A 166 4.68 3.29 18.85
C ALA A 166 4.37 4.54 19.72
N PRO A 167 5.04 5.71 19.59
CA PRO A 167 4.73 6.86 20.45
C PRO A 167 3.32 7.44 20.26
N GLY A 168 2.62 7.14 19.15
CA GLY A 168 1.33 7.77 18.79
C GLY A 168 0.09 6.86 18.80
N ALA A 169 0.21 5.57 19.13
CA ALA A 169 -0.84 4.59 18.86
C ALA A 169 -1.66 4.19 20.09
N LYS A 170 -2.93 4.62 20.17
CA LYS A 170 -3.92 4.05 21.11
C LYS A 170 -4.90 3.06 20.46
N ALA A 171 -5.01 3.00 19.12
CA ALA A 171 -5.94 2.09 18.43
C ALA A 171 -5.40 1.51 17.11
N ALA A 172 -5.00 2.34 16.13
CA ALA A 172 -4.53 1.87 14.82
C ALA A 172 -3.20 1.10 14.86
N GLY A 173 -2.30 1.45 15.79
CA GLY A 173 -1.08 0.66 16.00
C GLY A 173 -1.32 -0.69 16.68
N GLY A 174 -2.51 -0.93 17.25
CA GLY A 174 -2.84 -2.21 17.86
C GLY A 174 -2.93 -3.33 16.82
N GLU A 175 -3.75 -3.17 15.79
CA GLU A 175 -3.88 -4.17 14.72
C GLU A 175 -2.55 -4.42 13.99
N ALA A 176 -1.78 -3.36 13.72
CA ALA A 176 -0.44 -3.47 13.13
C ALA A 176 0.53 -4.27 14.02
N LEU A 177 0.54 -3.96 15.33
CA LEU A 177 1.37 -4.65 16.31
C LEU A 177 1.00 -6.13 16.43
N LYS A 178 -0.31 -6.43 16.38
CA LYS A 178 -0.83 -7.80 16.35
C LYS A 178 -0.38 -8.53 15.09
N ALA A 179 -0.46 -7.88 13.92
CA ALA A 179 -0.04 -8.46 12.65
C ALA A 179 1.47 -8.79 12.61
N VAL A 180 2.34 -7.90 13.12
CA VAL A 180 3.79 -8.18 13.22
C VAL A 180 4.08 -9.29 14.23
N ALA A 181 3.42 -9.30 15.38
CA ALA A 181 3.55 -10.39 16.35
C ALA A 181 3.17 -11.74 15.74
N ARG A 182 2.05 -11.78 14.99
CA ARG A 182 1.56 -12.95 14.29
C ARG A 182 2.53 -13.41 13.20
N ALA A 183 2.97 -12.50 12.34
CA ALA A 183 3.90 -12.84 11.26
C ALA A 183 5.26 -13.31 11.80
N GLY A 184 5.71 -12.75 12.93
CA GLY A 184 6.95 -13.15 13.59
C GLY A 184 6.99 -14.63 14.00
N THR A 185 5.85 -15.30 14.19
CA THR A 185 5.81 -16.71 14.56
C THR A 185 6.21 -17.65 13.43
N ALA A 186 6.13 -17.20 12.16
CA ALA A 186 6.42 -18.02 10.98
C ALA A 186 7.88 -18.51 10.88
N GLY A 187 8.80 -17.89 11.62
CA GLY A 187 10.22 -18.31 11.67
C GLY A 187 10.91 -18.18 13.03
N ASP A 188 10.29 -17.51 14.01
CA ASP A 188 10.91 -17.26 15.32
C ASP A 188 9.84 -17.00 16.40
N ILE A 189 9.17 -18.08 16.85
CA ILE A 189 8.16 -18.00 17.92
C ILE A 189 8.77 -17.42 19.20
N ALA A 190 9.99 -17.81 19.55
CA ALA A 190 10.65 -17.38 20.79
C ALA A 190 10.94 -15.87 20.76
N GLY A 191 11.51 -15.35 19.68
CA GLY A 191 11.75 -13.93 19.52
C GLY A 191 10.47 -13.11 19.32
N ALA A 192 9.43 -13.67 18.69
CA ALA A 192 8.12 -13.02 18.62
C ALA A 192 7.51 -12.84 20.02
N ARG A 193 7.57 -13.88 20.89
CA ARG A 193 7.14 -13.79 22.30
C ARG A 193 7.96 -12.79 23.08
N HIS A 194 9.28 -12.83 22.93
CA HIS A 194 10.20 -11.93 23.62
C HIS A 194 9.95 -10.47 23.25
N TRP A 195 9.81 -10.17 21.96
CA TRP A 195 9.47 -8.84 21.46
C TRP A 195 8.09 -8.37 21.92
N ALA A 196 7.07 -9.24 21.90
CA ALA A 196 5.73 -8.93 22.39
C ALA A 196 5.73 -8.60 23.89
N ALA A 197 6.52 -9.31 24.69
CA ALA A 197 6.65 -9.05 26.13
C ALA A 197 7.33 -7.70 26.44
N GLN A 198 8.26 -7.26 25.59
CA GLN A 198 9.02 -6.01 25.77
C GLN A 198 8.27 -4.74 25.35
N GLN A 199 7.01 -4.84 24.93
CA GLN A 199 6.24 -3.64 24.57
C GLN A 199 6.09 -2.69 25.77
N GLY A 200 6.30 -1.40 25.51
CA GLY A 200 6.41 -0.37 26.56
C GLY A 200 5.10 -0.07 27.29
N SER A 201 3.94 -0.33 26.68
CA SER A 201 2.63 -0.19 27.33
C SER A 201 2.00 -1.56 27.60
N PRO A 202 1.25 -1.74 28.72
CA PRO A 202 0.52 -2.97 28.98
C PRO A 202 -0.48 -3.33 27.87
N ALA A 203 -1.16 -2.34 27.27
CA ALA A 203 -2.09 -2.56 26.18
C ALA A 203 -1.39 -3.12 24.93
N ASN A 204 -0.27 -2.52 24.52
CA ASN A 204 0.53 -2.99 23.39
C ASN A 204 1.07 -4.39 23.65
N ARG A 205 1.52 -4.67 24.88
CA ARG A 205 1.97 -6.00 25.28
C ARG A 205 0.87 -7.04 25.09
N THR A 206 -0.35 -6.76 25.56
CA THR A 206 -1.50 -7.66 25.40
C THR A 206 -1.82 -7.90 23.93
N ILE A 207 -1.88 -6.84 23.13
CA ILE A 207 -2.21 -6.94 21.70
C ILE A 207 -1.12 -7.72 20.93
N ALA A 208 0.15 -7.44 21.21
CA ALA A 208 1.27 -8.18 20.62
C ALA A 208 1.22 -9.66 21.03
N LEU A 209 1.00 -9.97 22.31
CA LEU A 209 0.91 -11.36 22.77
C LEU A 209 -0.29 -12.10 22.17
N LEU A 210 -1.42 -11.42 21.97
CA LEU A 210 -2.56 -11.96 21.24
C LEU A 210 -2.17 -12.31 19.79
N GLY A 211 -1.47 -11.42 19.09
CA GLY A 211 -0.97 -11.68 17.75
C GLY A 211 -0.03 -12.88 17.69
N VAL A 212 0.86 -13.03 18.68
CA VAL A 212 1.71 -14.23 18.79
C VAL A 212 0.87 -15.49 18.98
N ALA A 213 -0.13 -15.46 19.86
CA ALA A 213 -1.00 -16.61 20.10
C ALA A 213 -1.79 -17.01 18.84
N GLU A 214 -2.33 -16.04 18.11
CA GLU A 214 -2.98 -16.25 16.80
C GLU A 214 -2.01 -16.85 15.78
N GLY A 215 -0.76 -16.37 15.76
CA GLY A 215 0.29 -16.84 14.86
C GLY A 215 0.70 -18.29 15.12
N ILE A 216 0.82 -18.68 16.39
CA ILE A 216 1.09 -20.07 16.78
C ILE A 216 -0.09 -20.97 16.40
N SER A 217 -1.32 -20.52 16.70
CA SER A 217 -2.55 -21.29 16.44
C SER A 217 -2.84 -21.48 14.95
N SER A 218 -2.30 -20.60 14.09
CA SER A 218 -2.47 -20.68 12.64
C SER A 218 -1.48 -21.64 11.96
N GLN A 219 -0.46 -22.14 12.67
CA GLN A 219 0.50 -23.07 12.07
C GLN A 219 -0.07 -24.49 12.04
N PRO A 220 0.19 -25.27 10.97
CA PRO A 220 -0.18 -26.68 10.96
C PRO A 220 0.47 -27.33 12.18
N SER A 221 -0.32 -28.08 12.95
CA SER A 221 0.23 -28.83 14.07
C SER A 221 1.35 -29.70 13.54
N THR A 222 2.59 -29.41 13.93
CA THR A 222 3.65 -30.42 13.91
C THR A 222 3.24 -31.43 14.97
N GLY A 223 2.28 -32.29 14.62
CA GLY A 223 1.77 -33.32 15.50
C GLY A 223 2.97 -34.13 15.96
N THR A 224 3.21 -34.12 17.26
CA THR A 224 4.03 -35.15 17.90
C THR A 224 3.52 -36.50 17.37
N PRO A 225 4.35 -37.30 16.68
CA PRO A 225 3.89 -38.62 16.25
C PRO A 225 3.39 -39.35 17.49
N ALA A 226 2.17 -39.92 17.40
CA ALA A 226 1.61 -40.70 18.47
C ALA A 226 2.66 -41.74 18.92
N PRO A 227 2.87 -41.95 20.22
CA PRO A 227 3.84 -42.93 20.69
C PRO A 227 3.48 -44.28 20.09
N VAL A 228 4.42 -44.87 19.35
CA VAL A 228 4.29 -46.23 18.81
C VAL A 228 4.24 -47.15 20.03
N ILE A 229 3.05 -47.67 20.33
CA ILE A 229 2.88 -48.69 21.36
C ILE A 229 3.37 -50.00 20.72
N PRO A 230 4.43 -50.66 21.22
CA PRO A 230 4.85 -51.94 20.67
C PRO A 230 3.80 -53.00 21.00
N GLU A 231 3.28 -53.66 19.96
CA GLU A 231 2.44 -54.85 20.12
C GLU A 231 3.24 -55.96 20.80
N LYS A 232 2.65 -56.57 21.84
CA LYS A 232 3.16 -57.78 22.49
C LYS A 232 2.59 -59.02 21.80
#